data_AF-A0A921FYX6-F1
#
_entry.id   AF-A0A921FYX6-F1
#
_cell.length_a   1.000
_cell.length_b   1.000
_cell.length_c   1.000
_cell.angle_alpha   90.00
_cell.angle_beta   90.00
_cell.angle_gamma   90.00
#
_symmetry.space_group_name_H-M   'P 1'
#
loop_
_entity.id
_entity.type
_entity.pdbx_description
1 polymer ?
#
loop_
_entity_poly.entity_id
_entity_poly.type
_entity_poly.pdbx_seq_one_letter_code
_entity_poly.pdbx_strand_id
1 'polypeptide(L)'
;MIEIKNTNIGLILLLSSAIIYGSALIATTIYSLTLGGVNGQGWNTEYGIFGTALIKVGTLPLIIAVLLGIAGIVLLVIQERKA
;
A
#
# COMPACT_ATOMS: atom_id res chain seq x y z
N MET A 1 -19.27 -25.82 9.58
CA MET A 1 -18.41 -24.74 10.10
C MET A 1 -17.27 -24.59 9.10
N ILE A 2 -17.11 -23.44 8.44
CA ILE A 2 -16.03 -23.26 7.45
C ILE A 2 -14.77 -22.93 8.23
N GLU A 3 -13.87 -23.89 8.42
CA GLU A 3 -12.54 -23.62 8.96
C GLU A 3 -11.73 -22.89 7.87
N ILE A 4 -11.61 -21.56 8.01
CA ILE A 4 -10.72 -20.80 7.14
C ILE A 4 -9.29 -21.16 7.55
N LYS A 5 -8.63 -22.01 6.74
CA LYS A 5 -7.22 -22.36 6.93
C LYS A 5 -6.39 -21.06 6.90
N ASN A 6 -5.44 -20.92 7.81
CA ASN A 6 -4.56 -19.73 7.92
C ASN A 6 -3.92 -19.33 6.58
N THR A 7 -3.74 -20.30 5.66
CA THR A 7 -3.33 -20.07 4.27
C THR A 7 -4.26 -19.10 3.52
N ASN A 8 -5.58 -19.29 3.59
CA ASN A 8 -6.53 -18.44 2.88
C ASN A 8 -6.50 -17.01 3.41
N ILE A 9 -6.39 -16.85 4.74
CA ILE A 9 -6.25 -15.53 5.37
C ILE A 9 -4.95 -14.87 4.92
N GLY A 10 -3.83 -15.59 4.97
CA GLY A 10 -2.52 -15.09 4.52
C GLY A 10 -2.54 -14.62 3.06
N LEU A 11 -3.14 -15.41 2.16
CA LEU A 11 -3.27 -15.05 0.74
C LEU A 11 -4.18 -13.83 0.53
N ILE A 12 -5.30 -13.72 1.26
CA ILE A 12 -6.18 -12.54 1.18
C ILE A 12 -5.47 -11.28 1.67
N LEU A 13 -4.68 -11.37 2.74
CA LEU A 13 -3.90 -10.24 3.26
C LEU A 13 -2.83 -9.79 2.25
N LEU A 14 -2.13 -10.73 1.62
CA LEU A 14 -1.16 -10.43 0.56
C LEU A 14 -1.80 -9.76 -0.66
N LEU A 15 -2.94 -10.30 -1.12
CA LEU A 15 -3.69 -9.71 -2.24
C LEU A 15 -4.16 -8.29 -1.89
N SER A 16 -4.71 -8.12 -0.69
CA SER A 16 -5.18 -6.80 -0.21
C SER A 16 -4.02 -5.81 -0.12
N SER A 17 -2.85 -6.24 0.39
CA SER A 17 -1.62 -5.45 0.41
C SER A 17 -1.24 -4.98 -0.99
N ALA A 18 -1.20 -5.88 -1.98
CA ALA A 18 -0.83 -5.55 -3.36
C ALA A 18 -1.81 -4.54 -3.99
N ILE A 19 -3.11 -4.73 -3.78
CA ILE A 19 -4.15 -3.82 -4.29
C ILE A 19 -3.99 -2.43 -3.66
N ILE A 20 -3.82 -2.35 -2.34
CA ILE A 20 -3.67 -1.07 -1.63
C ILE A 20 -2.38 -0.36 -2.06
N TYR A 21 -1.26 -1.09 -2.17
CA TYR A 21 0.00 -0.55 -2.64
C TYR A 21 -0.13 0.07 -4.05
N GLY A 22 -0.70 -0.68 -5.00
CA GLY A 22 -0.93 -0.18 -6.36
C GLY A 22 -1.86 1.03 -6.37
N SER A 23 -2.94 0.99 -5.59
CA SER A 23 -3.90 2.09 -5.48
C SER A 23 -3.25 3.35 -4.91
N ALA A 24 -2.35 3.22 -3.94
CA ALA A 24 -1.60 4.33 -3.36
C ALA A 24 -0.71 5.04 -4.40
N LEU A 25 -0.04 4.27 -5.26
CA LEU A 25 0.80 4.81 -6.32
C LEU A 25 -0.03 5.49 -7.42
N ILE A 26 -1.17 4.91 -7.80
CA ILE A 26 -2.12 5.53 -8.74
C ILE A 26 -2.62 6.87 -8.17
N ALA A 27 -3.08 6.87 -6.91
CA ALA A 27 -3.54 8.08 -6.24
C ALA A 27 -2.44 9.15 -6.16
N THR A 28 -1.22 8.76 -5.83
CA THR A 28 -0.05 9.66 -5.80
C THR A 28 0.21 10.29 -7.18
N THR A 29 0.13 9.48 -8.24
CA THR A 29 0.30 9.95 -9.62
C THR A 29 -0.74 10.99 -9.99
N ILE A 30 -2.02 10.71 -9.71
CA ILE A 30 -3.11 11.64 -9.98
C ILE A 30 -2.96 12.92 -9.15
N TYR A 31 -2.64 12.79 -7.87
CA TYR A 31 -2.46 13.95 -6.98
C TYR A 31 -1.28 14.83 -7.40
N SER A 32 -0.22 14.24 -7.96
CA SER A 32 0.94 14.97 -8.51
C SER A 32 0.53 15.98 -9.59
N LEU A 33 -0.50 15.68 -10.39
CA LEU A 33 -1.02 16.59 -11.41
C LEU A 33 -1.60 17.86 -10.80
N THR A 34 -2.19 17.76 -9.60
CA THR A 34 -2.75 18.90 -8.87
C THR A 34 -1.68 19.78 -8.23
N LEU A 35 -0.49 19.22 -7.98
CA LEU A 35 0.65 19.96 -7.42
C LEU A 35 1.46 20.69 -8.50
N GLY A 36 1.65 20.06 -9.67
CA GLY A 36 2.53 20.55 -10.75
C GLY A 36 1.85 21.38 -11.85
N GLY A 37 0.54 21.61 -11.76
CA GLY A 37 -0.21 22.38 -12.78
C GLY A 37 0.13 23.88 -12.79
N VAL A 38 -0.31 24.58 -13.85
CA VAL A 38 -0.11 26.05 -14.05
C VAL A 38 -0.62 26.88 -12.86
N ASN A 39 -1.64 26.39 -12.14
CA ASN A 39 -2.15 26.94 -10.88
C ASN A 39 -2.06 25.90 -9.73
N GLY A 40 -1.03 25.05 -9.76
CA GLY A 40 -0.87 23.95 -8.82
C GLY A 40 -0.66 24.42 -7.39
N GLN A 41 -0.97 23.57 -6.41
CA GLN A 41 -0.84 23.90 -4.98
C GLN A 41 0.61 24.08 -4.50
N GLY A 42 1.60 23.92 -5.39
CA GLY A 42 3.01 23.90 -5.04
C GLY A 42 3.43 22.58 -4.39
N TRP A 43 4.71 22.26 -4.51
CA TRP A 43 5.30 21.03 -3.99
C TRP A 43 6.58 21.35 -3.22
N ASN A 44 6.99 20.45 -2.33
CA ASN A 44 8.22 20.61 -1.57
C ASN A 44 9.43 20.27 -2.46
N THR A 45 10.29 21.25 -2.71
CA THR A 45 11.47 21.14 -3.59
C THR A 45 12.42 19.99 -3.24
N GLU A 46 12.50 19.62 -1.95
CA GLU A 46 13.31 18.50 -1.48
C GLU A 46 12.80 17.14 -1.98
N TYR A 47 11.48 16.98 -2.08
CA TYR A 47 10.84 15.68 -2.35
C TYR A 47 10.33 15.51 -3.79
N GLY A 48 10.40 16.54 -4.62
CA GLY A 48 9.78 16.46 -5.95
C GLY A 48 8.25 16.55 -5.90
N ILE A 49 7.63 16.71 -7.06
CA ILE A 49 6.16 16.71 -7.21
C ILE A 49 5.61 15.37 -6.72
N PHE A 50 6.17 14.26 -7.22
CA PHE A 50 5.71 12.93 -6.88
C PHE A 50 5.96 12.58 -5.40
N GLY A 51 7.14 12.88 -4.85
CA GLY A 51 7.41 12.60 -3.45
C GLY A 51 6.56 13.44 -2.51
N THR A 52 6.30 14.71 -2.84
CA THR A 52 5.33 15.53 -2.09
C THR A 52 3.92 14.92 -2.13
N ALA A 53 3.49 14.46 -3.31
CA ALA A 53 2.21 13.76 -3.45
C ALA A 53 2.19 12.45 -2.63
N LEU A 54 3.28 11.68 -2.66
CA LEU A 54 3.41 10.41 -1.95
C LEU A 54 3.28 10.62 -0.45
N ILE A 55 3.92 11.67 0.07
CA ILE A 55 3.82 12.05 1.48
C ILE A 55 2.37 12.42 1.85
N LYS A 56 1.71 13.23 1.01
CA LYS A 56 0.36 13.75 1.29
C LYS A 56 -0.75 12.70 1.18
N VAL A 57 -0.70 11.82 0.18
CA VAL A 57 -1.81 10.87 -0.10
C VAL A 57 -1.39 9.40 -0.08
N GLY A 58 -0.10 9.10 -0.24
CA GLY A 58 0.42 7.73 -0.32
C GLY A 58 0.85 7.13 1.02
N THR A 59 1.31 7.95 1.98
CA THR A 59 1.93 7.47 3.23
C THR A 59 1.05 6.48 4.01
N LEU A 60 -0.19 6.87 4.34
CA LEU A 60 -1.08 6.02 5.13
C LEU A 60 -1.46 4.73 4.39
N PRO A 61 -1.92 4.77 3.12
CA PRO A 61 -2.16 3.55 2.34
C PRO A 61 -0.94 2.62 2.24
N LEU A 62 0.27 3.18 2.05
CA LEU A 62 1.49 2.39 1.96
C LEU A 62 1.84 1.70 3.28
N ILE A 63 1.67 2.40 4.42
CA ILE A 63 1.85 1.79 5.75
C ILE A 63 0.89 0.61 5.92
N ILE A 64 -0.39 0.78 5.56
CA ILE A 64 -1.39 -0.28 5.64
C ILE A 64 -1.00 -1.45 4.73
N ALA A 65 -0.59 -1.18 3.49
CA ALA A 65 -0.12 -2.23 2.58
C ALA A 65 1.05 -3.02 3.18
N VAL A 66 2.08 -2.34 3.70
CA VAL A 66 3.23 -3.00 4.33
C VAL A 66 2.81 -3.87 5.52
N LEU A 67 1.95 -3.36 6.40
CA LEU A 67 1.47 -4.13 7.56
C LEU A 67 0.69 -5.38 7.14
N LEU A 68 -0.20 -5.25 6.15
CA LEU A 68 -0.94 -6.39 5.60
C LEU A 68 -0.01 -7.39 4.92
N GLY A 69 0.99 -6.92 4.17
CA GLY A 69 1.99 -7.74 3.53
C GLY A 69 2.78 -8.57 4.55
N ILE A 70 3.30 -7.93 5.61
CA ILE A 70 4.02 -8.61 6.70
C ILE A 70 3.11 -9.63 7.38
N ALA A 71 1.89 -9.25 7.77
CA ALA A 71 0.94 -10.14 8.42
C ALA A 71 0.59 -11.36 7.55
N GLY A 72 0.37 -11.14 6.25
CA GLY A 72 0.11 -12.20 5.27
C GLY A 72 1.27 -13.19 5.17
N ILE A 73 2.50 -12.69 5.02
CA ILE A 73 3.71 -13.53 4.98
C ILE A 73 3.86 -14.34 6.27
N VAL A 74 3.70 -13.71 7.43
CA VAL A 74 3.83 -14.38 8.73
C VAL A 74 2.84 -15.55 8.87
N LEU A 75 1.57 -15.35 8.49
CA LEU A 75 0.57 -16.42 8.55
C LEU A 75 0.91 -17.59 7.63
N LEU A 76 1.40 -17.31 6.42
CA LEU A 76 1.83 -18.38 5.50
C LEU A 76 3.03 -19.14 6.05
N VAL A 77 4.06 -18.44 6.53
CA VAL A 77 5.27 -19.08 7.08
C VAL A 77 4.96 -19.94 8.31
N ILE A 78 4.08 -19.47 9.21
CA ILE A 78 3.67 -20.25 10.39
C ILE A 78 2.90 -21.51 9.96
N GLN A 79 2.07 -21.42 8.92
CA GLN A 79 1.31 -22.57 8.43
C GLN A 79 2.19 -23.63 7.77
N GLU A 80 3.18 -23.23 6.96
CA GLU A 80 4.17 -24.14 6.36
C GLU A 80 4.98 -24.88 7.43
N ARG A 81 5.34 -24.21 8.54
CA ARG A 81 6.06 -24.84 9.67
C ARG A 81 5.24 -25.87 10.45
N LYS A 82 3.92 -25.84 10.33
CA LYS A 82 3.00 -26.77 11.03
C LYS A 82 2.59 -27.96 10.17
N ALA A 83 2.81 -27.89 8.86
CA ALA A 83 2.52 -28.95 7.90
C ALA A 83 3.68 -29.96 7.85
#